data_AF-A0A1Y1WZE7-F1
#
_entry.id   AF-A0A1Y1WZE7-F1
#
_cell.length_a   1.000
_cell.length_b   1.000
_cell.length_c   1.000
_cell.angle_alpha   90.00
_cell.angle_beta   90.00
_cell.angle_gamma   90.00
#
_symmetry.space_group_name_H-M   'P 1'
#
loop_
_entity.id
_entity.type
_entity.pdbx_description
1 polymer ?
#
loop_
_entity_poly.entity_id
_entity_poly.type
_entity_poly.pdbx_seq_one_letter_code
_entity_poly.pdbx_strand_id
1 'polypeptide(L)'
;MLKRHQVIIDLGEGVLKIGNESVPFLAEHEIPKRTVNKEELKNELNKGKEAESSKPAAPTGNTIDLTNSGGSSSETFPEETIQEIMSLGFSRIEVIQALKLANGDKNLAASFLF
;
A
#
# COMPACT_ATOMS: atom_id res chain seq x y z
N MET A 1 -13.33 -26.00 1.33
CA MET A 1 -12.34 -25.01 0.83
C MET A 1 -11.89 -23.98 1.88
N LEU A 2 -12.54 -23.84 3.05
CA LEU A 2 -12.18 -22.78 4.05
C LEU A 2 -11.12 -23.17 5.10
N LYS A 3 -10.93 -24.47 5.38
CA LYS A 3 -10.06 -24.93 6.50
C LYS A 3 -8.59 -24.51 6.39
N ARG A 4 -8.08 -24.24 5.17
CA ARG A 4 -6.72 -23.75 4.95
C ARG A 4 -6.50 -22.28 5.35
N HIS A 5 -7.58 -21.53 5.59
CA HIS A 5 -7.55 -20.11 5.95
C HIS A 5 -8.08 -19.87 7.36
N GLN A 6 -8.21 -20.93 8.17
CA GLN A 6 -8.59 -20.78 9.57
C GLN A 6 -7.37 -20.28 10.35
N VAL A 7 -7.51 -19.08 10.92
CA VAL A 7 -6.46 -18.41 11.69
C VAL A 7 -6.97 -18.15 13.10
N ILE A 8 -6.13 -18.42 14.10
CA ILE A 8 -6.43 -18.18 15.52
C ILE A 8 -5.29 -17.34 16.12
N ILE A 9 -5.66 -16.26 16.82
CA ILE A 9 -4.73 -15.43 17.58
C ILE A 9 -4.64 -16.01 19.00
N ASP A 10 -3.50 -16.59 19.35
CA ASP A 10 -3.25 -17.11 20.69
C ASP A 10 -2.36 -16.14 21.46
N LEU A 11 -3.00 -15.34 22.34
CA LEU A 11 -2.31 -14.35 23.15
C LEU A 11 -1.56 -14.95 24.34
N GLY A 12 -1.92 -16.18 24.77
CA GLY A 12 -1.26 -16.86 25.87
C GLY A 12 0.10 -17.41 25.46
N GLU A 13 0.17 -18.01 24.27
CA GLU A 13 1.41 -18.48 23.66
C GLU A 13 2.15 -17.40 22.87
N GLY A 14 1.49 -16.29 22.53
CA GLY A 14 2.08 -15.20 21.75
C GLY A 14 2.30 -15.57 20.28
N VAL A 15 1.36 -16.31 19.68
CA VAL A 15 1.49 -16.85 18.32
C VAL A 15 0.21 -16.69 17.48
N LEU A 16 0.38 -16.61 16.17
CA LEU A 16 -0.68 -16.75 15.17
C LEU A 16 -0.70 -18.19 14.65
N LYS A 17 -1.78 -18.92 14.94
CA LYS A 17 -1.96 -20.30 14.47
C LYS A 17 -2.67 -20.29 13.12
N ILE A 18 -2.02 -20.80 12.08
CA ILE A 18 -2.55 -20.92 10.71
C ILE A 18 -2.66 -22.41 10.38
N GLY A 19 -3.84 -22.98 10.53
CA GLY A 19 -4.03 -24.43 10.44
C GLY A 19 -3.16 -25.19 11.44
N ASN A 20 -2.06 -25.80 10.98
CA ASN A 20 -1.11 -26.58 11.78
C ASN A 20 0.23 -25.85 12.03
N GLU A 21 0.42 -24.67 11.46
CA GLU A 21 1.62 -23.86 11.65
C GLU A 21 1.41 -22.79 12.72
N SER A 22 2.47 -22.47 13.44
CA SER A 22 2.48 -21.46 14.50
C SER A 22 3.55 -20.42 14.19
N VAL A 23 3.13 -19.16 14.10
CA VAL A 23 4.01 -18.02 13.82
C VAL A 23 4.09 -17.14 15.06
N PRO A 24 5.25 -16.97 15.72
CA PRO A 24 5.37 -16.10 16.88
C PRO A 24 5.18 -14.63 16.53
N PHE A 25 4.62 -13.86 17.46
CA PHE A 25 4.56 -12.42 17.32
C PHE A 25 5.95 -11.80 17.44
N LEU A 26 6.16 -10.75 16.67
CA LEU A 26 7.37 -9.92 16.74
C LEU A 26 7.43 -9.18 18.07
N ALA A 27 8.61 -9.07 18.64
CA ALA A 27 8.83 -8.23 19.82
C ALA A 27 8.73 -6.73 19.45
N GLU A 28 8.45 -5.86 20.42
CA GLU A 28 8.23 -4.41 20.16
C GLU A 28 9.37 -3.74 19.39
N HIS A 29 10.61 -4.19 19.59
CA HIS A 29 11.79 -3.65 18.91
C HIS A 29 11.95 -4.16 17.47
N GLU A 30 11.29 -5.26 17.13
CA GLU A 30 11.29 -5.86 15.78
C GLU A 30 10.12 -5.35 14.94
N ILE A 31 9.12 -4.73 15.56
CA ILE A 31 8.02 -4.09 14.84
C ILE A 31 8.57 -2.87 14.11
N PRO A 32 8.44 -2.80 12.77
CA PRO A 32 8.82 -1.62 12.03
C PRO A 32 8.11 -0.40 12.61
N LYS A 33 8.88 0.61 13.02
CA LYS A 33 8.33 1.90 13.45
C LYS A 33 7.65 2.50 12.24
N ARG A 34 6.33 2.30 12.13
CA ARG A 34 5.52 2.98 11.13
C ARG A 34 5.79 4.47 11.35
N THR A 35 6.43 5.13 10.39
CA THR A 35 6.53 6.59 10.36
C THR A 35 5.12 7.07 10.05
N VAL A 36 4.27 7.04 11.07
CA VAL A 36 2.90 7.51 11.02
C VAL A 36 3.02 9.00 10.79
N ASN A 37 2.98 9.44 9.52
CA ASN A 37 2.78 10.84 9.24
C ASN A 37 1.40 11.16 9.81
N LYS A 38 1.37 11.89 10.93
CA LYS A 38 0.14 12.11 11.72
C LYS A 38 -0.96 12.76 10.88
N GLU A 39 -0.59 13.38 9.76
CA GLU A 39 -1.49 13.97 8.78
C GLU A 39 -2.11 12.94 7.82
N GLU A 40 -1.38 11.88 7.42
CA GLU A 40 -1.94 10.81 6.57
C GLU A 40 -2.96 9.95 7.33
N LEU A 41 -2.72 9.64 8.61
CA LEU A 41 -3.72 8.88 9.40
C LEU A 41 -5.02 9.66 9.62
N LYS A 42 -4.94 10.99 9.75
CA LYS A 42 -6.14 11.84 9.85
C LYS A 42 -6.96 11.82 8.56
N ASN A 43 -6.31 11.70 7.41
CA ASN A 43 -6.98 11.61 6.11
C ASN A 43 -7.64 10.24 5.90
N GLU A 44 -7.05 9.14 6.40
CA GLU A 44 -7.64 7.80 6.31
C GLU A 44 -8.87 7.60 7.25
N LEU A 45 -8.85 8.21 8.44
CA LEU A 45 -9.98 8.17 9.39
C LEU A 45 -11.24 8.92 8.91
N ASN A 46 -11.09 9.86 7.97
CA ASN A 46 -12.22 10.58 7.36
C ASN A 46 -12.84 9.86 6.15
N LYS A 47 -12.20 8.83 5.60
CA LYS A 47 -12.69 8.12 4.40
C LYS A 47 -13.70 7.00 4.70
N GLY A 48 -13.93 6.70 5.99
CA GLY A 48 -14.86 5.64 6.43
C GLY A 48 -16.27 6.10 6.78
N LYS A 49 -16.65 7.37 6.56
CA LYS A 49 -17.91 7.94 7.06
C LYS A 49 -19.03 8.16 6.03
N GLU A 50 -18.87 7.67 4.80
CA GLU A 50 -19.90 7.82 3.76
C GLU A 50 -20.06 6.53 2.93
N ALA A 51 -20.69 5.50 3.51
CA ALA A 51 -21.33 4.43 2.73
C ALA A 51 -22.30 3.60 3.59
N GLU A 52 -23.32 4.23 4.17
CA GLU A 52 -24.56 3.53 4.53
C GLU A 52 -25.77 4.36 4.07
N SER A 53 -26.33 4.02 2.90
CA SER A 53 -27.77 4.09 2.68
C SER A 53 -28.20 3.09 1.61
N SER A 54 -29.29 2.42 1.90
CA SER A 54 -29.70 1.12 1.39
C SER A 54 -30.54 1.19 0.12
N LYS A 55 -30.30 0.28 -0.84
CA LYS A 55 -31.40 -0.32 -1.65
C LYS A 55 -30.99 -1.68 -2.24
N PRO A 56 -31.76 -2.76 -2.01
CA PRO A 56 -31.52 -4.06 -2.63
C PRO A 56 -32.28 -4.20 -3.95
N ALA A 57 -31.56 -4.55 -5.03
CA ALA A 57 -32.15 -5.05 -6.27
C ALA A 57 -31.32 -6.24 -6.77
N ALA A 58 -32.03 -7.30 -7.15
CA ALA A 58 -31.55 -8.65 -7.48
C ALA A 58 -30.83 -8.72 -8.86
N PRO A 59 -30.28 -9.89 -9.24
CA PRO A 59 -29.20 -10.03 -10.22
C PRO A 59 -29.69 -10.20 -11.65
N THR A 60 -29.00 -9.58 -12.60
CA THR A 60 -29.16 -9.87 -14.03
C THR A 60 -27.78 -9.93 -14.68
N GLY A 61 -27.54 -11.05 -15.37
CA GLY A 61 -26.22 -11.44 -15.85
C GLY A 61 -25.75 -10.80 -17.16
N ASN A 62 -24.59 -11.31 -17.56
CA ASN A 62 -23.92 -11.25 -18.86
C ASN A 62 -23.74 -9.88 -19.51
N THR A 63 -22.47 -9.42 -19.58
CA THR A 63 -21.62 -9.52 -20.78
C THR A 63 -20.24 -8.94 -20.42
N ILE A 64 -19.22 -9.79 -20.29
CA ILE A 64 -17.82 -9.34 -20.25
C ILE A 64 -17.31 -9.22 -21.70
N ASP A 65 -17.51 -8.03 -22.26
CA ASP A 65 -16.79 -7.54 -23.42
C ASP A 65 -15.47 -6.95 -22.88
N LEU A 66 -14.40 -7.75 -22.93
CA LEU A 66 -13.08 -7.38 -22.44
C LEU A 66 -12.37 -6.55 -23.52
N THR A 67 -12.75 -5.30 -23.62
CA THR A 67 -11.93 -4.26 -24.24
C THR A 67 -10.80 -3.91 -23.26
N ASN A 68 -9.65 -4.50 -23.52
CA ASN A 68 -8.38 -4.27 -22.86
C ASN A 68 -7.91 -2.82 -23.12
N SER A 69 -8.09 -1.93 -22.14
CA SER A 69 -7.44 -0.61 -22.07
C SER A 69 -7.43 -0.08 -20.64
N GLY A 70 -6.22 0.16 -20.11
CA GLY A 70 -6.00 0.93 -18.89
C GLY A 70 -5.13 0.21 -17.85
N GLY A 71 -3.81 0.21 -18.07
CA GLY A 71 -2.84 -0.44 -17.20
C GLY A 71 -2.78 0.18 -15.80
N SER A 72 -2.85 -0.67 -14.78
CA SER A 72 -2.37 -0.37 -13.44
C SER A 72 -0.86 -0.61 -13.40
N SER A 73 -0.08 0.43 -13.70
CA SER A 73 1.36 0.44 -13.46
C SER A 73 1.60 0.35 -11.96
N SER A 74 2.23 -0.73 -11.51
CA SER A 74 3.23 -0.61 -10.45
C SER A 74 4.17 0.53 -10.87
N GLU A 75 4.04 1.72 -10.29
CA GLU A 75 4.79 2.94 -10.63
C GLU A 75 6.29 2.74 -10.34
N THR A 76 6.94 1.97 -11.19
CA THR A 76 8.38 1.84 -11.29
C THR A 76 8.84 2.99 -12.18
N PHE A 77 9.27 4.09 -11.54
CA PHE A 77 9.86 5.21 -12.27
C PHE A 77 11.16 4.77 -12.98
N PRO A 78 11.54 5.43 -14.08
CA PRO A 78 12.78 5.12 -14.78
C PRO A 78 13.97 5.16 -13.82
N GLU A 79 14.71 4.05 -13.74
CA GLU A 79 15.86 3.95 -12.84
C GLU A 79 16.96 4.96 -13.17
N GLU A 80 17.09 5.35 -14.45
CA GLU A 80 18.00 6.40 -14.90
C GLU A 80 17.71 7.73 -14.20
N THR A 81 16.44 8.16 -14.21
CA THR A 81 16.01 9.38 -13.51
C THR A 81 16.27 9.30 -12.01
N ILE A 82 16.05 8.12 -11.42
CA ILE A 82 16.34 7.89 -10.00
C ILE A 82 17.84 8.04 -9.72
N GLN A 83 18.69 7.42 -10.52
CA GLN A 83 20.15 7.47 -10.36
C GLN A 83 20.71 8.88 -10.56
N GLU A 84 20.16 9.65 -11.50
CA GLU A 84 20.62 11.00 -11.76
C GLU A 84 20.32 11.94 -10.60
N ILE A 85 19.11 11.87 -10.04
CA ILE A 85 18.74 12.65 -8.85
C ILE A 85 19.52 12.13 -7.63
N MET A 86 19.74 10.82 -7.49
CA MET A 86 20.60 10.28 -6.43
C MET A 86 22.05 10.78 -6.53
N SER A 87 22.57 10.97 -7.75
CA SER A 87 23.93 11.49 -7.98
C SER A 87 24.10 12.93 -7.51
N LEU A 88 23.00 13.67 -7.32
CA LEU A 88 23.00 15.01 -6.73
C LEU A 88 23.13 14.99 -5.20
N GLY A 89 23.07 13.81 -4.57
CA GLY A 89 23.27 13.61 -3.13
C GLY A 89 22.01 13.21 -2.36
N PHE A 90 20.89 12.97 -3.05
CA PHE A 90 19.62 12.57 -2.42
C PHE A 90 19.52 11.04 -2.25
N SER A 91 18.81 10.58 -1.22
CA SER A 91 18.64 9.15 -1.00
C SER A 91 17.59 8.56 -1.94
N ARG A 92 17.72 7.27 -2.29
CA ARG A 92 16.77 6.57 -3.18
C ARG A 92 15.31 6.69 -2.72
N ILE A 93 15.09 6.72 -1.41
CA ILE A 93 13.75 6.81 -0.82
C ILE A 93 13.14 8.20 -1.08
N GLU A 94 13.90 9.26 -0.84
CA GLU A 94 13.47 10.64 -1.10
C GLU A 94 13.21 10.87 -2.58
N VAL A 95 14.07 10.34 -3.46
CA VAL A 95 13.91 10.43 -4.91
C VAL A 95 12.64 9.72 -5.39
N ILE A 96 12.35 8.52 -4.89
CA ILE A 96 11.13 7.80 -5.22
C ILE A 96 9.90 8.57 -4.72
N GLN A 97 9.96 9.18 -3.54
CA GLN A 97 8.86 9.96 -3.01
C GLN A 97 8.62 11.23 -3.82
N ALA A 98 9.69 11.95 -4.18
CA ALA A 98 9.61 13.13 -5.02
C ALA A 98 9.08 12.81 -6.42
N LEU A 99 9.48 11.69 -7.02
CA LEU A 99 8.96 11.21 -8.30
C LEU A 99 7.48 10.82 -8.23
N LYS A 100 7.00 10.28 -7.10
CA LYS A 100 5.57 10.04 -6.87
C LYS A 100 4.78 11.34 -6.85
N LEU A 101 5.29 12.36 -6.14
CA LEU A 101 4.63 13.68 -6.05
C LEU A 101 4.67 14.42 -7.39
N ALA A 102 5.76 14.24 -8.13
CA ALA A 102 5.97 14.82 -9.45
C ALA A 102 5.34 13.99 -10.58
N ASN A 103 4.62 12.90 -10.27
CA ASN A 103 3.98 12.03 -11.26
C ASN A 103 4.95 11.55 -12.36
N GLY A 104 6.20 11.25 -11.97
CA GLY A 104 7.28 10.82 -12.86
C GLY A 104 8.10 11.93 -13.51
N ASP A 105 7.78 13.20 -13.29
CA ASP A 105 8.55 14.32 -13.84
C ASP A 105 9.86 14.58 -13.07
N LYS A 106 10.99 14.37 -13.74
CA LYS A 106 12.34 14.58 -13.19
C LYS A 106 12.56 16.00 -12.64
N ASN A 107 12.26 17.02 -13.44
CA ASN A 107 12.54 18.42 -13.08
C ASN A 107 11.71 18.86 -11.87
N LEU A 108 10.45 18.41 -11.81
CA LEU A 108 9.55 18.68 -10.71
C LEU A 108 9.96 17.89 -9.46
N ALA A 109 10.39 16.63 -9.61
CA ALA A 109 10.93 15.84 -8.52
C ALA A 109 12.19 16.48 -7.90
N ALA A 110 13.11 16.98 -8.74
CA ALA A 110 14.27 17.72 -8.26
C ALA A 110 13.85 18.97 -7.47
N SER A 111 12.85 19.72 -7.94
CA SER A 111 12.32 20.89 -7.22
C SER A 111 11.70 20.58 -5.85
N PHE A 112 11.31 19.33 -5.58
CA PHE A 112 10.81 18.92 -4.26
C PHE A 112 11.93 18.49 -3.30
N LEU A 113 13.15 18.27 -3.80
CA LEU A 113 14.30 17.78 -3.05
C LEU A 113 15.32 18.87 -2.71
N PHE A 114 15.37 19.94 -3.52
CA PHE A 114 16.14 21.16 -3.25
C PHE A 114 15.41 22.10 -2.28
#